data_AF-A0A2G5DBZ4-F1
#
_entry.id   AF-A0A2G5DBZ4-F1
#
_cell.length_a   1.000
_cell.length_b   1.000
_cell.length_c   1.000
_cell.angle_alpha   90.00
_cell.angle_beta   90.00
_cell.angle_gamma   90.00
#
_symmetry.space_group_name_H-M   'P 1'
#
loop_
_entity.id
_entity.type
_entity.pdbx_description
1 polymer ?
#
loop_
_entity_poly.entity_id
_entity_poly.type
_entity_poly.pdbx_seq_one_letter_code
_entity_poly.pdbx_strand_id
1 'polypeptide(L)'
;MAFWWPILVIVFAFAICRFLLMLIPPNVPSIDVDVSDVLDYGSQTKEESYIYIPRRGKAVQLDRVQCYEPATMKYLGFFPALTTDEVKEHVAHARKAQKVWAKSSFKQRRQFLRILLKYIVEHQELICEMSSRDTGKTMVDASLGEIMTTCEKITWLLAEGERWLKPEYRCSGRSMLHKKSKVEFHPLGVIGAIVSWNYPFHNIFNPMLAAVFSGNGIVIKIMRTAAETLIPVTLELGGKDAFIVCDDVDVPHVAQIAVRAALQSSGQNCAGAERFYVHRDVYSSFVAQVVKIVKSVCVGPPHAGRYDMGAICMQGHAERLQNLVNDALDKGAEIVGRGSFGNLGEDAVDQFFPPTVIVNADHSMKLMQEEAFGPIMPIMKFSSDEEAIMLANDSNYGLGCAVFSGSQHRAREIASKIDCGVAAINDFASNYMCQSLPFGGVKHSGFGRFAGIEGLRACCLVKSVVEDRWWPYIKTKIPKPIQYPVAENCFEFQESLVETLYGLNIWDRLRALVNVLKILSEQNSSPSGARRNQ
;
A
#
# COMPACT_ATOMS: atom_id res chain seq x y z
N MET A 1 -16.05 49.12 7.55
CA MET A 1 -14.82 48.59 6.92
C MET A 1 -13.58 48.60 7.82
N ALA A 2 -13.43 49.54 8.77
CA ALA A 2 -12.24 49.63 9.64
C ALA A 2 -12.05 48.49 10.66
N PHE A 3 -13.09 47.73 11.01
CA PHE A 3 -13.01 46.66 12.02
C PHE A 3 -12.37 45.36 11.50
N TRP A 4 -12.51 45.06 10.20
CA TRP A 4 -12.02 43.81 9.61
C TRP A 4 -10.57 43.90 9.11
N TRP A 5 -10.09 45.13 8.88
CA TRP A 5 -8.75 45.37 8.35
C TRP A 5 -7.63 44.85 9.28
N PRO A 6 -7.65 45.07 10.60
CA PRO A 6 -6.64 44.52 11.51
C PRO A 6 -6.65 42.98 11.54
N ILE A 7 -7.83 42.36 11.46
CA ILE A 7 -7.98 40.90 11.45
C ILE A 7 -7.40 40.32 10.15
N LEU A 8 -7.71 40.92 9.01
CA LEU A 8 -7.16 40.51 7.71
C LEU A 8 -5.64 40.65 7.67
N VAL A 9 -5.10 41.75 8.20
CA VAL A 9 -3.64 41.96 8.30
C VAL A 9 -2.99 40.92 9.20
N ILE A 10 -3.59 40.55 10.33
CA ILE A 10 -3.07 39.51 11.24
C ILE A 10 -3.13 38.12 10.57
N VAL A 11 -4.23 37.77 9.91
CA VAL A 11 -4.37 36.50 9.19
C VAL A 11 -3.35 36.40 8.06
N PHE A 12 -3.16 37.48 7.30
CA PHE A 12 -2.19 37.55 6.22
C PHE A 12 -0.75 37.50 6.74
N ALA A 13 -0.43 38.22 7.82
CA ALA A 13 0.87 38.16 8.49
C ALA A 13 1.14 36.77 9.07
N PHE A 14 0.14 36.11 9.66
CA PHE A 14 0.26 34.73 10.14
C PHE A 14 0.49 33.74 8.98
N ALA A 15 -0.21 33.91 7.86
CA ALA A 15 0.00 33.10 6.65
C ALA A 15 1.41 33.30 6.08
N ILE A 16 1.90 34.54 5.99
CA ILE A 16 3.27 34.86 5.56
C ILE A 16 4.29 34.29 6.53
N CYS A 17 4.15 34.49 7.84
CA CYS A 17 5.06 33.93 8.84
C CYS A 17 5.08 32.40 8.77
N ARG A 18 3.93 31.75 8.62
CA ARG A 18 3.86 30.29 8.45
C ARG A 18 4.54 29.84 7.15
N PHE A 19 4.37 30.59 6.06
CA PHE A 19 5.05 30.34 4.79
C PHE A 19 6.56 30.53 4.91
N LEU A 20 7.04 31.64 5.48
CA LEU A 20 8.45 31.90 5.72
C LEU A 20 9.08 30.86 6.67
N LEU A 21 8.37 30.41 7.71
CA LEU A 21 8.82 29.32 8.59
C LEU A 21 8.85 27.96 7.87
N MET A 22 8.00 27.72 6.86
CA MET A 22 8.14 26.55 5.98
C MET A 22 9.41 26.61 5.12
N LEU A 23 9.89 27.81 4.79
CA LEU A 23 11.11 28.01 3.99
C LEU A 23 12.40 27.88 4.80
N ILE A 24 12.34 27.94 6.15
CA ILE A 24 13.51 27.73 7.00
C ILE A 24 13.69 26.21 7.18
N PRO A 25 14.73 25.59 6.58
CA PRO A 25 14.93 24.16 6.74
C PRO A 25 15.22 23.85 8.20
N PRO A 26 14.55 22.85 8.81
CA PRO A 26 14.90 22.41 10.15
C PRO A 26 16.38 21.97 10.14
N ASN A 27 17.11 22.29 11.22
CA ASN A 27 18.48 21.82 11.36
C ASN A 27 18.47 20.30 11.55
N VAL A 28 18.64 19.57 10.43
CA VAL A 28 18.64 18.12 10.36
C VAL A 28 20.08 17.69 10.06
N PRO A 29 20.69 16.86 10.94
CA PRO A 29 22.03 16.32 10.70
C PRO A 29 22.08 15.61 9.34
N SER A 30 23.15 15.83 8.59
CA SER A 30 23.48 14.95 7.45
C SER A 30 24.11 13.67 7.98
N ILE A 31 23.85 12.56 7.30
CA ILE A 31 24.58 11.31 7.49
C ILE A 31 25.45 11.15 6.25
N ASP A 32 26.72 10.86 6.47
CA ASP A 32 27.59 10.36 5.42
C ASP A 32 27.48 8.84 5.40
N VAL A 33 27.11 8.28 4.25
CA VAL A 33 27.02 6.83 4.06
C VAL A 33 28.23 6.45 3.24
N ASP A 34 29.13 5.67 3.84
CA ASP A 34 30.26 5.13 3.11
C ASP A 34 29.76 4.20 2.00
N VAL A 35 29.86 4.67 0.77
CA VAL A 35 29.51 3.93 -0.44
C VAL A 35 30.74 3.27 -1.07
N SER A 36 31.93 3.36 -0.45
CA SER A 36 33.16 2.80 -0.99
C SER A 36 33.04 1.31 -1.28
N ASP A 37 32.44 0.52 -0.38
CA ASP A 37 32.19 -0.91 -0.62
C ASP A 37 31.32 -1.19 -1.85
N VAL A 38 30.32 -0.34 -2.14
CA VAL A 38 29.45 -0.47 -3.32
C VAL A 38 30.18 -0.06 -4.60
N LEU A 39 31.04 0.95 -4.50
CA LEU A 39 31.86 1.45 -5.61
C LEU A 39 33.08 0.57 -5.90
N ASP A 40 33.66 -0.10 -4.88
CA ASP A 40 34.84 -0.96 -4.99
C ASP A 40 34.51 -2.36 -5.54
N TYR A 41 33.30 -2.88 -5.34
CA TYR A 41 32.85 -4.03 -6.13
C TYR A 41 32.77 -3.72 -7.63
N GLY A 42 32.53 -2.45 -7.98
CA GLY A 42 32.66 -1.95 -9.36
C GLY A 42 34.11 -1.69 -9.81
N SER A 43 35.09 -1.69 -8.89
CA SER A 43 36.52 -1.46 -9.21
C SER A 43 37.31 -2.76 -9.36
N GLN A 44 36.82 -3.89 -8.82
CA GLN A 44 37.37 -5.23 -9.10
C GLN A 44 37.09 -5.72 -10.53
N THR A 45 36.32 -5.00 -11.35
CA THR A 45 36.02 -5.34 -12.76
C THR A 45 37.09 -4.84 -13.74
N LYS A 46 38.38 -4.90 -13.37
CA LYS A 46 39.49 -4.89 -14.35
C LYS A 46 39.70 -6.29 -14.93
N GLU A 47 38.67 -6.88 -15.51
CA GLU A 47 38.84 -7.95 -16.50
C GLU A 47 37.90 -7.68 -17.68
N GLU A 48 38.53 -7.35 -18.80
CA GLU A 48 37.95 -7.15 -20.12
C GLU A 48 37.25 -8.44 -20.60
N SER A 49 35.99 -8.62 -20.24
CA SER A 49 35.08 -9.49 -21.00
C SER A 49 33.67 -8.90 -20.96
N TYR A 50 33.42 -8.03 -21.92
CA TYR A 50 32.10 -7.46 -22.14
C TYR A 50 31.20 -8.55 -22.71
N ILE A 51 29.99 -8.65 -22.13
CA ILE A 51 28.88 -9.55 -22.51
C ILE A 51 29.02 -11.00 -21.97
N TYR A 52 28.42 -11.25 -20.80
CA TYR A 52 28.08 -12.62 -20.40
C TYR A 52 26.67 -12.96 -20.90
N ILE A 53 26.57 -13.75 -21.97
CA ILE A 53 25.32 -14.39 -22.39
C ILE A 53 25.18 -15.68 -21.56
N PRO A 54 24.19 -15.81 -20.65
CA PRO A 54 24.00 -17.05 -19.92
C PRO A 54 23.69 -18.18 -20.89
N ARG A 55 24.55 -19.21 -20.93
CA ARG A 55 24.24 -20.45 -21.67
C ARG A 55 23.02 -21.10 -21.01
N ARG A 56 21.90 -21.21 -21.74
CA ARG A 56 20.72 -22.00 -21.35
C ARG A 56 21.19 -23.38 -20.86
N GLY A 57 21.02 -23.67 -19.57
CA GLY A 57 21.19 -25.03 -19.01
C GLY A 57 22.23 -25.24 -17.90
N LYS A 58 22.91 -24.22 -17.35
CA LYS A 58 23.71 -24.40 -16.11
C LYS A 58 22.89 -24.06 -14.87
N ALA A 59 22.97 -24.94 -13.87
CA ALA A 59 22.29 -24.82 -12.57
C ALA A 59 22.65 -23.51 -11.87
N VAL A 60 21.64 -22.85 -11.29
CA VAL A 60 21.78 -21.67 -10.43
C VAL A 60 22.76 -22.01 -9.29
N GLN A 61 23.83 -21.23 -9.13
CA GLN A 61 24.69 -21.33 -7.95
C GLN A 61 23.87 -20.92 -6.72
N LEU A 62 23.60 -21.86 -5.83
CA LEU A 62 22.68 -21.69 -4.70
C LEU A 62 23.20 -20.71 -3.62
N ASP A 63 24.48 -20.36 -3.64
CA ASP A 63 25.16 -19.53 -2.63
C ASP A 63 25.24 -18.04 -3.01
N ARG A 64 24.95 -17.66 -4.27
CA ARG A 64 25.09 -16.29 -4.77
C ARG A 64 23.98 -15.92 -5.74
N VAL A 65 23.47 -14.70 -5.61
CA VAL A 65 22.53 -14.08 -6.54
C VAL A 65 23.31 -13.10 -7.42
N GLN A 66 23.47 -13.44 -8.69
CA GLN A 66 24.12 -12.57 -9.67
C GLN A 66 23.16 -11.46 -10.12
N CYS A 67 23.68 -10.24 -10.20
CA CYS A 67 22.92 -9.05 -10.58
C CYS A 67 23.38 -8.55 -11.95
N TYR A 68 22.42 -8.24 -12.82
CA TYR A 68 22.68 -7.78 -14.18
C TYR A 68 21.79 -6.58 -14.49
N GLU A 69 22.32 -5.63 -15.25
CA GLU A 69 21.55 -4.52 -15.79
C GLU A 69 20.64 -5.05 -16.92
N PRO A 70 19.30 -5.01 -16.80
CA PRO A 70 18.40 -5.62 -17.78
C PRO A 70 18.51 -5.05 -19.19
N ALA A 71 18.90 -3.79 -19.32
CA ALA A 71 18.99 -3.10 -20.59
C ALA A 71 20.23 -3.48 -21.42
N THR A 72 21.30 -3.93 -20.78
CA THR A 72 22.62 -4.13 -21.41
C THR A 72 23.25 -5.49 -21.08
N MET A 73 22.66 -6.22 -20.14
CA MET A 73 23.25 -7.40 -19.50
C MET A 73 24.61 -7.16 -18.84
N LYS A 74 24.95 -5.90 -18.57
CA LYS A 74 26.15 -5.55 -17.81
C LYS A 74 26.07 -6.19 -16.43
N TYR A 75 27.12 -6.91 -16.04
CA TYR A 75 27.22 -7.49 -14.71
C TYR A 75 27.38 -6.38 -13.66
N LEU A 76 26.52 -6.40 -12.65
CA LEU A 76 26.47 -5.42 -11.55
C LEU A 76 27.09 -5.96 -10.26
N GLY A 77 27.61 -7.20 -10.28
CA GLY A 77 28.11 -7.89 -9.10
C GLY A 77 27.17 -9.00 -8.63
N PHE A 78 27.38 -9.45 -7.40
CA PHE A 78 26.56 -10.49 -6.78
C PHE A 78 26.28 -10.16 -5.32
N PHE A 79 25.15 -10.67 -4.83
CA PHE A 79 24.85 -10.71 -3.40
C PHE A 79 24.91 -12.15 -2.88
N PRO A 80 25.47 -12.39 -1.69
CA PRO A 80 25.43 -13.72 -1.10
C PRO A 80 23.99 -14.10 -0.75
N ALA A 81 23.61 -15.34 -1.10
CA ALA A 81 22.34 -15.90 -0.68
C ALA A 81 22.47 -16.39 0.77
N LEU A 82 21.86 -15.67 1.71
CA LEU A 82 21.95 -16.00 3.13
C LEU A 82 21.34 -17.37 3.43
N THR A 83 22.04 -18.15 4.24
CA THR A 83 21.56 -19.39 4.83
C THR A 83 20.44 -19.13 5.85
N THR A 84 19.72 -20.19 6.19
CA THR A 84 18.64 -20.09 7.19
C THR A 84 19.15 -19.64 8.56
N ASP A 85 20.36 -20.03 8.94
CA ASP A 85 20.92 -19.68 10.26
C ASP A 85 21.43 -18.24 10.31
N GLU A 86 22.01 -17.74 9.22
CA GLU A 86 22.37 -16.31 9.09
C GLU A 86 21.10 -15.43 9.16
N VAL A 87 20.01 -15.84 8.52
CA VAL A 87 18.72 -15.13 8.64
C VAL A 87 18.23 -15.11 10.10
N LYS A 88 18.34 -16.22 10.84
CA LYS A 88 17.98 -16.26 12.27
C LYS A 88 18.85 -15.32 13.10
N GLU A 89 20.14 -15.23 12.79
CA GLU A 89 21.06 -14.31 13.46
C GLU A 89 20.66 -12.84 13.23
N HIS A 90 20.39 -12.46 11.98
CA HIS A 90 19.90 -11.12 11.65
C HIS A 90 18.59 -10.78 12.38
N VAL A 91 17.65 -11.74 12.46
CA VAL A 91 16.41 -11.58 13.23
C VAL A 91 16.70 -11.42 14.73
N ALA A 92 17.65 -12.16 15.28
CA ALA A 92 18.05 -12.02 16.68
C ALA A 92 18.68 -10.64 16.97
N HIS A 93 19.52 -10.15 16.07
CA HIS A 93 20.09 -8.79 16.14
C HIS A 93 19.01 -7.72 16.07
N ALA A 94 18.08 -7.82 15.11
CA ALA A 94 16.94 -6.92 15.00
C ALA A 94 16.08 -6.94 16.28
N ARG A 95 15.87 -8.11 16.88
CA ARG A 95 15.10 -8.26 18.13
C ARG A 95 15.80 -7.60 19.32
N LYS A 96 17.14 -7.66 19.40
CA LYS A 96 17.92 -6.95 20.42
C LYS A 96 17.82 -5.44 20.25
N ALA A 97 18.01 -4.93 19.04
CA ALA A 97 17.89 -3.50 18.72
C ALA A 97 16.47 -2.98 18.98
N GLN A 98 15.45 -3.77 18.60
CA GLN A 98 14.05 -3.41 18.77
C GLN A 98 13.65 -3.16 20.23
N LYS A 99 14.18 -3.94 21.19
CA LYS A 99 13.92 -3.71 22.62
C LYS A 99 14.37 -2.33 23.10
N VAL A 100 15.43 -1.79 22.49
CA VAL A 100 15.90 -0.42 22.75
C VAL A 100 15.03 0.57 21.98
N TRP A 101 14.81 0.33 20.69
CA TRP A 101 14.06 1.23 19.82
C TRP A 101 12.60 1.42 20.24
N ALA A 102 11.95 0.38 20.79
CA ALA A 102 10.57 0.45 21.29
C ALA A 102 10.36 1.54 22.35
N LYS A 103 11.43 1.86 23.11
CA LYS A 103 11.43 2.90 24.16
C LYS A 103 11.66 4.31 23.61
N SER A 104 11.98 4.46 22.33
CA SER A 104 12.18 5.77 21.71
C SER A 104 10.88 6.59 21.70
N SER A 105 11.03 7.90 21.88
CA SER A 105 9.94 8.87 21.78
C SER A 105 9.60 9.17 20.31
N PHE A 106 8.37 9.62 20.04
CA PHE A 106 8.00 10.10 18.69
C PHE A 106 8.92 11.21 18.19
N LYS A 107 9.46 12.07 19.07
CA LYS A 107 10.46 13.08 18.69
C LYS A 107 11.70 12.44 18.05
N GLN A 108 12.24 11.37 18.65
CA GLN A 108 13.39 10.63 18.11
C GLN A 108 13.05 9.94 16.79
N ARG A 109 11.89 9.27 16.71
CA ARG A 109 11.45 8.58 15.49
C ARG A 109 11.23 9.54 14.32
N ARG A 110 10.63 10.71 14.58
CA ARG A 110 10.48 11.79 13.59
C ARG A 110 11.82 12.39 13.18
N GLN A 111 12.78 12.51 14.10
CA GLN A 111 14.11 12.98 13.75
C GLN A 111 14.81 12.02 12.79
N PHE A 112 14.73 10.71 13.05
CA PHE A 112 15.26 9.68 12.15
C PHE A 112 14.65 9.79 10.75
N LEU A 113 13.33 9.90 10.63
CA LEU A 113 12.64 10.08 9.35
C LEU A 113 13.06 11.37 8.62
N ARG A 114 13.27 12.49 9.33
CA ARG A 114 13.75 13.73 8.70
C ARG A 114 15.16 13.58 8.13
N ILE A 115 16.03 12.87 8.84
CA ILE A 115 17.39 12.60 8.36
C ILE A 115 17.33 11.73 7.10
N LEU A 116 16.51 10.68 7.09
CA LEU A 116 16.28 9.87 5.90
C LEU A 116 15.72 10.69 4.72
N LEU A 117 14.71 11.54 4.97
CA LEU A 117 14.13 12.40 3.94
C LEU A 117 15.19 13.32 3.32
N LYS A 118 16.00 13.96 4.17
CA LYS A 118 17.10 14.82 3.72
C LYS A 118 18.06 14.05 2.82
N TYR A 119 18.52 12.88 3.27
CA TYR A 119 19.44 12.03 2.50
C TYR A 119 18.83 11.62 1.15
N ILE A 120 17.57 11.18 1.13
CA ILE A 120 16.89 10.76 -0.11
C ILE A 120 16.82 11.90 -1.12
N VAL A 121 16.51 13.12 -0.66
CA VAL A 121 16.43 14.30 -1.54
C VAL A 121 17.81 14.71 -2.05
N GLU A 122 18.82 14.71 -1.19
CA GLU A 122 20.22 15.05 -1.53
C GLU A 122 20.84 14.04 -2.50
N HIS A 123 20.46 12.76 -2.42
CA HIS A 123 21.03 11.67 -3.22
C HIS A 123 20.05 11.05 -4.23
N GLN A 124 18.98 11.76 -4.59
CA GLN A 124 17.92 11.22 -5.45
C GLN A 124 18.41 10.76 -6.82
N GLU A 125 19.40 11.45 -7.40
CA GLU A 125 19.98 11.10 -8.70
C GLU A 125 20.63 9.72 -8.65
N LEU A 126 21.49 9.47 -7.64
CA LEU A 126 22.13 8.18 -7.42
C LEU A 126 21.10 7.07 -7.19
N ILE A 127 20.08 7.33 -6.36
CA ILE A 127 19.03 6.33 -6.09
C ILE A 127 18.26 6.00 -7.38
N CYS A 128 17.92 7.01 -8.18
CA CYS A 128 17.26 6.81 -9.47
C CYS A 128 18.16 6.03 -10.44
N GLU A 129 19.45 6.35 -10.49
CA GLU A 129 20.41 5.66 -11.35
C GLU A 129 20.51 4.18 -10.98
N MET A 130 20.67 3.86 -9.69
CA MET A 130 20.75 2.48 -9.23
C MET A 130 19.46 1.71 -9.52
N SER A 131 18.28 2.30 -9.26
CA SER A 131 17.00 1.66 -9.58
C SER A 131 16.80 1.47 -11.09
N SER A 132 17.18 2.47 -11.89
CA SER A 132 17.16 2.42 -13.36
C SER A 132 18.04 1.29 -13.89
N ARG A 133 19.28 1.17 -13.38
CA ARG A 133 20.20 0.08 -13.74
C ARG A 133 19.69 -1.29 -13.33
N ASP A 134 19.15 -1.44 -12.12
CA ASP A 134 18.73 -2.74 -11.58
C ASP A 134 17.43 -3.26 -12.23
N THR A 135 16.56 -2.35 -12.70
CA THR A 135 15.22 -2.71 -13.20
C THR A 135 14.97 -2.43 -14.67
N GLY A 136 15.86 -1.66 -15.31
CA GLY A 136 15.74 -1.24 -16.70
C GLY A 136 14.78 -0.08 -16.93
N LYS A 137 14.12 0.48 -15.90
CA LYS A 137 13.21 1.64 -16.04
C LYS A 137 13.95 2.93 -16.37
N THR A 138 13.26 3.95 -16.88
CA THR A 138 13.87 5.26 -17.12
C THR A 138 14.14 6.03 -15.82
N MET A 139 15.07 6.99 -15.84
CA MET A 139 15.34 7.87 -14.69
C MET A 139 14.10 8.64 -14.21
N VAL A 140 13.22 9.03 -15.15
CA VAL A 140 11.96 9.73 -14.83
C VAL A 140 11.00 8.80 -14.09
N ASP A 141 10.84 7.56 -14.55
CA ASP A 141 9.99 6.58 -13.89
C ASP A 141 10.55 6.13 -12.54
N ALA A 142 11.88 6.07 -12.41
CA ALA A 142 12.55 5.87 -11.13
C ALA A 142 12.27 7.03 -10.16
N SER A 143 12.37 8.28 -10.61
CA SER A 143 12.07 9.44 -9.76
C SER A 143 10.62 9.43 -9.26
N LEU A 144 9.66 9.19 -10.17
CA LEU A 144 8.24 9.18 -9.83
C LEU A 144 7.86 8.00 -8.93
N GLY A 145 8.37 6.81 -9.22
CA GLY A 145 8.00 5.58 -8.49
C GLY A 145 8.80 5.32 -7.23
N GLU A 146 10.07 5.73 -7.16
CA GLU A 146 10.97 5.47 -6.03
C GLU A 146 11.04 6.64 -5.05
N ILE A 147 11.32 7.84 -5.58
CA ILE A 147 11.65 9.01 -4.76
C ILE A 147 10.36 9.67 -4.28
N MET A 148 9.48 10.05 -5.22
CA MET A 148 8.29 10.83 -4.90
C MET A 148 7.38 10.09 -3.91
N THR A 149 7.08 8.82 -4.19
CA THR A 149 6.27 7.94 -3.32
C THR A 149 6.87 7.77 -1.92
N THR A 150 8.19 7.60 -1.81
CA THR A 150 8.89 7.42 -0.52
C THR A 150 8.91 8.72 0.26
N CYS A 151 9.17 9.86 -0.39
CA CYS A 151 9.12 11.18 0.21
C CYS A 151 7.72 11.50 0.75
N GLU A 152 6.67 11.18 0.00
CA GLU A 152 5.28 11.34 0.46
C GLU A 152 5.00 10.46 1.69
N LYS A 153 5.47 9.21 1.71
CA LYS A 153 5.30 8.32 2.88
C LYS A 153 5.93 8.93 4.13
N ILE A 154 7.16 9.41 4.01
CA ILE A 154 7.88 10.04 5.12
C ILE A 154 7.15 11.30 5.58
N THR A 155 6.72 12.14 4.63
CA THR A 155 6.02 13.39 4.91
C THR A 155 4.71 13.14 5.64
N TRP A 156 3.92 12.15 5.21
CA TRP A 156 2.70 11.76 5.91
C TRP A 156 2.97 11.23 7.33
N LEU A 157 3.95 10.34 7.52
CA LEU A 157 4.31 9.84 8.85
C LEU A 157 4.78 10.97 9.79
N LEU A 158 5.53 11.93 9.25
CA LEU A 158 5.91 13.15 9.96
C LEU A 158 4.70 14.04 10.25
N ALA A 159 3.71 14.14 9.37
CA ALA A 159 2.54 14.98 9.63
C ALA A 159 1.59 14.33 10.66
N GLU A 160 1.26 13.06 10.47
CA GLU A 160 0.12 12.42 11.14
C GLU A 160 0.44 11.17 11.94
N GLY A 161 1.58 10.51 11.70
CA GLY A 161 1.82 9.16 12.25
C GLY A 161 1.67 9.07 13.77
N GLU A 162 2.15 10.08 14.51
CA GLU A 162 2.03 10.11 15.97
C GLU A 162 0.57 10.20 16.42
N ARG A 163 -0.27 10.97 15.71
CA ARG A 163 -1.70 11.12 16.03
C ARG A 163 -2.40 9.77 15.99
N TRP A 164 -2.09 8.97 14.96
CA TRP A 164 -2.76 7.69 14.72
C TRP A 164 -2.23 6.52 15.57
N LEU A 165 -1.11 6.71 16.26
CA LEU A 165 -0.56 5.75 17.23
C LEU A 165 -0.86 6.12 18.70
N LYS A 166 -1.48 7.28 18.96
CA LYS A 166 -1.97 7.62 20.30
C LYS A 166 -3.19 6.76 20.69
N PRO A 167 -3.40 6.51 22.00
CA PRO A 167 -4.58 5.79 22.44
C PRO A 167 -5.89 6.47 22.00
N GLU A 168 -6.81 5.69 21.46
CA GLU A 168 -8.12 6.17 21.02
C GLU A 168 -9.18 5.86 22.07
N TYR A 169 -9.84 6.88 22.59
CA TYR A 169 -10.95 6.69 23.52
C TYR A 169 -12.23 6.33 22.78
N ARG A 170 -12.93 5.32 23.29
CA ARG A 170 -14.18 4.81 22.72
C ARG A 170 -15.30 4.88 23.76
N CYS A 171 -16.54 4.95 23.29
CA CYS A 171 -17.70 4.91 24.17
C CYS A 171 -17.79 3.54 24.86
N SER A 172 -17.96 3.53 26.19
CA SER A 172 -18.15 2.30 26.97
C SER A 172 -19.59 1.76 26.89
N GLY A 173 -20.52 2.52 26.32
CA GLY A 173 -21.95 2.21 26.33
C GLY A 173 -22.64 2.59 27.66
N ARG A 174 -23.97 2.57 27.65
CA ARG A 174 -24.81 3.06 28.77
C ARG A 174 -24.70 2.19 30.03
N SER A 175 -24.54 0.88 29.88
CA SER A 175 -24.40 -0.05 31.01
C SER A 175 -23.03 0.05 31.70
N MET A 176 -22.05 0.70 31.07
CA MET A 176 -20.69 0.81 31.56
C MET A 176 -20.22 2.28 31.62
N LEU A 177 -21.11 3.22 31.98
CA LEU A 177 -20.78 4.64 32.10
C LEU A 177 -19.65 4.92 33.10
N HIS A 178 -19.53 4.09 34.15
CA HIS A 178 -18.44 4.13 35.12
C HIS A 178 -17.11 3.62 34.56
N LYS A 179 -17.08 3.05 33.35
CA LYS A 179 -15.88 2.63 32.66
C LYS A 179 -15.36 3.69 31.71
N LYS A 180 -14.05 3.68 31.53
CA LYS A 180 -13.32 4.41 30.50
C LYS A 180 -12.66 3.39 29.58
N SER A 181 -13.04 3.41 28.31
CA SER A 181 -12.57 2.47 27.30
C SER A 181 -11.61 3.16 26.34
N LYS A 182 -10.47 2.55 26.07
CA LYS A 182 -9.50 3.02 25.08
C LYS A 182 -8.91 1.85 24.28
N VAL A 183 -8.44 2.16 23.08
CA VAL A 183 -7.65 1.27 22.25
C VAL A 183 -6.21 1.78 22.24
N GLU A 184 -5.25 0.92 22.52
CA GLU A 184 -3.83 1.23 22.50
C GLU A 184 -3.12 0.49 21.37
N PHE A 185 -2.06 1.10 20.84
CA PHE A 185 -1.25 0.56 19.75
C PHE A 185 0.18 0.33 20.25
N HIS A 186 0.58 -0.93 20.36
CA HIS A 186 1.90 -1.34 20.84
C HIS A 186 2.70 -1.94 19.68
N PRO A 187 4.02 -1.71 19.55
CA PRO A 187 4.82 -2.36 18.50
C PRO A 187 4.75 -3.89 18.64
N LEU A 188 4.69 -4.60 17.51
CA LEU A 188 4.68 -6.06 17.43
C LEU A 188 6.02 -6.69 17.83
N GLY A 189 7.14 -5.99 17.60
CA GLY A 189 8.47 -6.54 17.78
C GLY A 189 9.27 -6.39 16.49
N VAL A 190 9.70 -7.51 15.91
CA VAL A 190 10.42 -7.52 14.62
C VAL A 190 9.45 -7.88 13.51
N ILE A 191 9.37 -7.04 12.48
CA ILE A 191 8.58 -7.27 11.28
C ILE A 191 9.49 -7.85 10.20
N GLY A 192 9.02 -8.87 9.48
CA GLY A 192 9.65 -9.37 8.26
C GLY A 192 8.97 -8.77 7.04
N ALA A 193 9.73 -8.32 6.05
CA ALA A 193 9.19 -7.83 4.78
C ALA A 193 9.79 -8.58 3.59
N ILE A 194 8.95 -9.08 2.68
CA ILE A 194 9.34 -9.60 1.37
C ILE A 194 8.83 -8.61 0.34
N VAL A 195 9.72 -8.14 -0.52
CA VAL A 195 9.47 -6.98 -1.38
C VAL A 195 9.82 -7.33 -2.83
N SER A 196 9.05 -6.81 -3.77
CA SER A 196 9.25 -7.05 -5.21
C SER A 196 10.32 -6.13 -5.79
N TRP A 197 10.80 -6.53 -6.98
CA TRP A 197 11.89 -5.89 -7.72
C TRP A 197 11.47 -4.67 -8.55
N ASN A 198 10.18 -4.44 -8.77
CA ASN A 198 9.72 -3.43 -9.73
C ASN A 198 9.95 -1.99 -9.26
N TYR A 199 9.87 -1.73 -7.96
CA TYR A 199 10.29 -0.47 -7.34
C TYR A 199 11.21 -0.76 -6.14
N PRO A 200 12.47 -1.19 -6.35
CA PRO A 200 13.26 -1.86 -5.32
C PRO A 200 13.59 -0.94 -4.16
N PHE A 201 13.75 0.37 -4.38
CA PHE A 201 14.02 1.32 -3.31
C PHE A 201 12.74 1.58 -2.50
N HIS A 202 11.66 1.97 -3.15
CA HIS A 202 10.40 2.26 -2.47
C HIS A 202 9.82 1.04 -1.75
N ASN A 203 9.83 -0.14 -2.39
CA ASN A 203 9.25 -1.35 -1.81
C ASN A 203 10.01 -1.81 -0.56
N ILE A 204 11.31 -1.51 -0.45
CA ILE A 204 12.10 -1.70 0.78
C ILE A 204 11.72 -0.67 1.84
N PHE A 205 11.74 0.62 1.47
CA PHE A 205 11.59 1.71 2.44
C PHE A 205 10.16 1.85 2.96
N ASN A 206 9.15 1.61 2.15
CA ASN A 206 7.76 1.78 2.54
C ASN A 206 7.34 0.96 3.78
N PRO A 207 7.51 -0.39 3.83
CA PRO A 207 7.26 -1.15 5.05
C PRO A 207 8.25 -0.83 6.18
N MET A 208 9.51 -0.53 5.85
CA MET A 208 10.52 -0.14 6.84
C MET A 208 10.13 1.13 7.61
N LEU A 209 9.65 2.16 6.89
CA LEU A 209 9.26 3.43 7.47
C LEU A 209 8.08 3.26 8.44
N ALA A 210 7.05 2.50 8.07
CA ALA A 210 5.92 2.22 8.96
C ALA A 210 6.33 1.40 10.19
N ALA A 211 7.15 0.35 10.00
CA ALA A 211 7.65 -0.49 11.07
C ALA A 211 8.49 0.29 12.08
N VAL A 212 9.49 1.03 11.61
CA VAL A 212 10.40 1.80 12.48
C VAL A 212 9.65 2.93 13.18
N PHE A 213 8.75 3.62 12.49
CA PHE A 213 7.96 4.70 13.09
C PHE A 213 7.03 4.20 14.22
N SER A 214 6.43 3.02 14.06
CA SER A 214 5.60 2.38 15.09
C SER A 214 6.41 1.78 16.26
N GLY A 215 7.75 1.70 16.15
CA GLY A 215 8.63 1.23 17.21
C GLY A 215 9.06 -0.23 17.07
N ASN A 216 8.91 -0.79 15.88
CA ASN A 216 9.37 -2.13 15.53
C ASN A 216 10.82 -2.11 15.03
N GLY A 217 11.45 -3.28 15.08
CA GLY A 217 12.60 -3.61 14.23
C GLY A 217 12.09 -4.22 12.93
N ILE A 218 12.91 -4.27 11.89
CA ILE A 218 12.54 -4.86 10.61
C ILE A 218 13.71 -5.64 10.01
N VAL A 219 13.39 -6.75 9.33
CA VAL A 219 14.31 -7.53 8.49
C VAL A 219 13.65 -7.71 7.12
N ILE A 220 14.41 -7.51 6.04
CA ILE A 220 13.91 -7.47 4.66
C ILE A 220 14.44 -8.69 3.89
N LYS A 221 13.65 -9.22 2.95
CA LYS A 221 13.88 -10.44 2.14
C LYS A 221 13.86 -11.78 2.93
N ILE A 222 12.91 -11.97 3.84
CA ILE A 222 12.71 -13.27 4.54
C ILE A 222 11.76 -14.18 3.75
N MET A 223 12.25 -15.12 2.93
CA MET A 223 11.35 -15.98 2.13
C MET A 223 10.81 -17.21 2.90
N ARG A 224 11.67 -18.18 3.28
CA ARG A 224 11.20 -19.50 3.75
C ARG A 224 10.88 -19.55 5.25
N THR A 225 11.69 -18.92 6.10
CA THR A 225 11.61 -19.07 7.57
C THR A 225 10.32 -18.49 8.19
N ALA A 226 9.66 -17.54 7.53
CA ALA A 226 8.45 -16.92 8.05
C ALA A 226 7.20 -17.82 7.96
N ALA A 227 7.18 -18.79 7.02
CA ALA A 227 6.01 -19.62 6.72
C ALA A 227 5.69 -20.69 7.80
N GLU A 228 6.65 -21.00 8.68
CA GLU A 228 6.51 -22.06 9.68
C GLU A 228 5.74 -21.63 10.94
N THR A 229 5.29 -20.37 11.01
CA THR A 229 4.74 -19.78 12.23
C THR A 229 3.44 -19.01 11.94
N LEU A 230 2.52 -18.95 12.90
CA LEU A 230 1.24 -18.22 12.80
C LEU A 230 1.43 -16.69 12.88
N ILE A 231 2.41 -16.14 12.14
CA ILE A 231 2.67 -14.71 12.07
C ILE A 231 1.60 -14.07 11.17
N PRO A 232 0.93 -12.99 11.62
CA PRO A 232 0.02 -12.23 10.77
C PRO A 232 0.75 -11.71 9.53
N VAL A 233 0.15 -11.88 8.36
CA VAL A 233 0.71 -11.41 7.08
C VAL A 233 -0.20 -10.37 6.44
N THR A 234 0.42 -9.37 5.81
CA THR A 234 -0.22 -8.48 4.82
C THR A 234 0.35 -8.86 3.47
N LEU A 235 -0.51 -9.20 2.51
CA LEU A 235 -0.10 -9.62 1.18
C LEU A 235 -0.64 -8.64 0.15
N GLU A 236 0.28 -7.98 -0.54
CA GLU A 236 0.03 -7.17 -1.73
C GLU A 236 0.55 -7.93 -2.93
N LEU A 237 -0.37 -8.32 -3.81
CA LEU A 237 -0.06 -9.14 -4.97
C LEU A 237 -0.37 -8.37 -6.25
N GLY A 238 -0.31 -9.07 -7.38
CA GLY A 238 -0.56 -8.51 -8.68
C GLY A 238 -1.97 -7.97 -8.89
N GLY A 239 -2.12 -7.28 -10.01
CA GLY A 239 -3.36 -6.65 -10.44
C GLY A 239 -3.75 -7.04 -11.85
N LYS A 240 -4.99 -6.69 -12.20
CA LYS A 240 -5.45 -6.64 -13.59
C LYS A 240 -6.38 -5.44 -13.72
N ASP A 241 -5.86 -4.28 -13.31
CA ASP A 241 -6.69 -3.14 -12.97
C ASP A 241 -7.44 -2.63 -14.20
N ALA A 242 -8.73 -2.33 -13.99
CA ALA A 242 -9.62 -1.83 -15.03
C ALA A 242 -9.43 -0.33 -15.21
N PHE A 243 -9.36 0.11 -16.47
CA PHE A 243 -9.34 1.51 -16.87
C PHE A 243 -10.56 1.78 -17.73
N ILE A 244 -11.56 2.46 -17.18
CA ILE A 244 -12.87 2.68 -17.80
C ILE A 244 -12.95 4.10 -18.35
N VAL A 245 -13.32 4.23 -19.62
CA VAL A 245 -13.46 5.50 -20.34
C VAL A 245 -14.90 5.67 -20.80
N CYS A 246 -15.65 6.57 -20.16
CA CYS A 246 -17.03 6.90 -20.54
C CYS A 246 -17.09 7.76 -21.81
N ASP A 247 -18.30 7.94 -22.35
CA ASP A 247 -18.58 8.70 -23.58
C ASP A 247 -18.40 10.21 -23.47
N ASP A 248 -18.44 10.77 -22.26
CA ASP A 248 -18.45 12.21 -21.99
C ASP A 248 -17.07 12.78 -21.61
N VAL A 249 -15.99 12.03 -21.87
CA VAL A 249 -14.62 12.42 -21.50
C VAL A 249 -13.95 13.36 -22.51
N ASP A 250 -12.96 14.12 -22.03
CA ASP A 250 -11.93 14.73 -22.89
C ASP A 250 -10.96 13.63 -23.38
N VAL A 251 -11.22 13.11 -24.58
CA VAL A 251 -10.46 11.99 -25.17
C VAL A 251 -8.95 12.27 -25.26
N PRO A 252 -8.47 13.41 -25.81
CA PRO A 252 -7.04 13.75 -25.80
C PRO A 252 -6.39 13.69 -24.43
N HIS A 253 -7.06 14.24 -23.41
CA HIS A 253 -6.54 14.24 -22.04
C HIS A 253 -6.48 12.83 -21.45
N VAL A 254 -7.59 12.07 -21.52
CA VAL A 254 -7.67 10.73 -20.95
C VAL A 254 -6.74 9.74 -21.67
N ALA A 255 -6.53 9.90 -22.99
CA ALA A 255 -5.59 9.08 -23.74
C ALA A 255 -4.14 9.23 -23.26
N GLN A 256 -3.71 10.43 -22.84
CA GLN A 256 -2.38 10.63 -22.25
C GLN A 256 -2.23 9.88 -20.92
N ILE A 257 -3.26 9.96 -20.08
CA ILE A 257 -3.29 9.24 -18.79
C ILE A 257 -3.29 7.73 -19.02
N ALA A 258 -4.09 7.24 -19.98
CA ALA A 258 -4.17 5.82 -20.32
C ALA A 258 -2.81 5.25 -20.77
N VAL A 259 -2.09 5.98 -21.64
CA VAL A 259 -0.76 5.56 -22.09
C VAL A 259 0.24 5.55 -20.93
N ARG A 260 0.21 6.56 -20.05
CA ARG A 260 1.05 6.56 -18.84
C ARG A 260 0.72 5.38 -17.93
N ALA A 261 -0.55 5.08 -17.74
CA ALA A 261 -1.04 4.00 -16.90
C ALA A 261 -0.60 2.61 -17.41
N ALA A 262 -0.50 2.44 -18.73
CA ALA A 262 -0.04 1.20 -19.37
C ALA A 262 1.50 1.08 -19.43
N LEU A 263 2.22 2.20 -19.62
CA LEU A 263 3.63 2.18 -20.01
C LEU A 263 4.61 2.61 -18.91
N GLN A 264 4.15 3.24 -17.82
CA GLN A 264 5.04 3.66 -16.74
C GLN A 264 5.85 2.46 -16.21
N SER A 265 7.17 2.61 -16.14
CA SER A 265 8.12 1.54 -15.79
C SER A 265 8.00 0.31 -16.69
N SER A 266 7.75 0.54 -17.99
CA SER A 266 7.51 -0.50 -18.99
C SER A 266 6.31 -1.40 -18.68
N GLY A 267 5.29 -0.85 -18.00
CA GLY A 267 4.08 -1.58 -17.58
C GLY A 267 4.29 -2.53 -16.38
N GLN A 268 5.46 -2.51 -15.75
CA GLN A 268 5.82 -3.37 -14.62
C GLN A 268 5.35 -2.74 -13.28
N ASN A 269 4.05 -2.46 -13.18
CA ASN A 269 3.45 -1.77 -12.04
C ASN A 269 2.19 -2.54 -11.59
N CYS A 270 2.12 -2.95 -10.31
CA CYS A 270 0.97 -3.69 -9.80
C CYS A 270 -0.32 -2.89 -9.91
N ALA A 271 -0.24 -1.58 -9.65
CA ALA A 271 -1.36 -0.63 -9.79
C ALA A 271 -1.47 -0.08 -11.22
N GLY A 272 -0.83 -0.72 -12.21
CA GLY A 272 -0.86 -0.41 -13.64
C GLY A 272 -2.19 -0.76 -14.27
N ALA A 273 -2.62 0.03 -15.26
CA ALA A 273 -3.83 -0.28 -16.00
C ALA A 273 -3.55 -1.42 -17.00
N GLU A 274 -4.29 -2.52 -16.89
CA GLU A 274 -4.07 -3.71 -17.71
C GLU A 274 -5.28 -4.10 -18.58
N ARG A 275 -6.48 -3.58 -18.28
CA ARG A 275 -7.70 -3.80 -19.07
C ARG A 275 -8.37 -2.47 -19.36
N PHE A 276 -8.46 -2.09 -20.63
CA PHE A 276 -9.03 -0.81 -21.03
C PHE A 276 -10.42 -1.02 -21.59
N TYR A 277 -11.42 -0.49 -20.90
CA TYR A 277 -12.82 -0.53 -21.33
C TYR A 277 -13.22 0.85 -21.81
N VAL A 278 -13.61 0.96 -23.08
CA VAL A 278 -13.90 2.25 -23.71
C VAL A 278 -15.30 2.25 -24.29
N HIS A 279 -16.09 3.27 -23.93
CA HIS A 279 -17.46 3.39 -24.40
C HIS A 279 -17.49 3.49 -25.92
N ARG A 280 -18.43 2.76 -26.55
CA ARG A 280 -18.52 2.63 -28.02
C ARG A 280 -18.52 3.96 -28.77
N ASP A 281 -19.12 5.01 -28.19
CA ASP A 281 -19.31 6.30 -28.85
C ASP A 281 -18.02 7.11 -28.97
N VAL A 282 -17.03 6.86 -28.09
CA VAL A 282 -15.70 7.49 -28.13
C VAL A 282 -14.58 6.52 -28.52
N TYR A 283 -14.91 5.25 -28.78
CA TYR A 283 -13.93 4.21 -29.02
C TYR A 283 -12.95 4.55 -30.14
N SER A 284 -13.46 4.93 -31.32
CA SER A 284 -12.63 5.17 -32.50
C SER A 284 -11.68 6.36 -32.31
N SER A 285 -12.14 7.45 -31.68
CA SER A 285 -11.31 8.62 -31.42
C SER A 285 -10.27 8.34 -30.34
N PHE A 286 -10.65 7.60 -29.28
CA PHE A 286 -9.74 7.20 -28.22
C PHE A 286 -8.63 6.28 -28.74
N VAL A 287 -8.96 5.22 -29.48
CA VAL A 287 -7.99 4.31 -30.08
C VAL A 287 -7.04 5.06 -31.00
N ALA A 288 -7.56 5.93 -31.88
CA ALA A 288 -6.72 6.71 -32.79
C ALA A 288 -5.73 7.61 -32.03
N GLN A 289 -6.17 8.26 -30.96
CA GLN A 289 -5.32 9.11 -30.14
C GLN A 289 -4.25 8.32 -29.39
N VAL A 290 -4.62 7.18 -28.79
CA VAL A 290 -3.65 6.31 -28.10
C VAL A 290 -2.63 5.74 -29.08
N VAL A 291 -3.06 5.23 -30.23
CA VAL A 291 -2.16 4.70 -31.27
C VAL A 291 -1.17 5.77 -31.73
N LYS A 292 -1.63 7.01 -31.90
CA LYS A 292 -0.76 8.15 -32.24
C LYS A 292 0.32 8.36 -31.18
N ILE A 293 -0.04 8.36 -29.89
CA ILE A 293 0.92 8.54 -28.80
C ILE A 293 1.88 7.34 -28.74
N VAL A 294 1.36 6.11 -28.75
CA VAL A 294 2.16 4.88 -28.62
C VAL A 294 3.17 4.74 -29.76
N LYS A 295 2.80 5.07 -31.00
CA LYS A 295 3.73 5.05 -32.15
C LYS A 295 4.88 6.07 -32.03
N SER A 296 4.73 7.09 -31.17
CA SER A 296 5.80 8.07 -30.90
C SER A 296 6.73 7.66 -29.75
N VAL A 297 6.39 6.62 -28.99
CA VAL A 297 7.20 6.14 -27.87
C VAL A 297 8.40 5.36 -28.40
N CYS A 298 9.59 5.79 -28.00
CA CYS A 298 10.85 5.13 -28.32
C CYS A 298 11.39 4.36 -27.12
N VAL A 299 11.63 3.06 -27.31
CA VAL A 299 12.16 2.14 -26.30
C VAL A 299 13.67 2.00 -26.46
N GLY A 300 14.41 2.04 -25.35
CA GLY A 300 15.84 1.77 -25.40
C GLY A 300 16.54 1.77 -24.05
N PRO A 301 17.86 1.51 -24.04
CA PRO A 301 18.67 1.47 -22.82
C PRO A 301 18.73 2.86 -22.14
N PRO A 302 18.18 3.01 -20.91
CA PRO A 302 18.01 4.32 -20.25
C PRO A 302 19.29 5.15 -20.09
N HIS A 303 20.45 4.50 -20.03
CA HIS A 303 21.74 5.14 -19.79
C HIS A 303 22.57 5.36 -21.07
N ALA A 304 22.13 4.88 -22.24
CA ALA A 304 22.84 5.08 -23.51
C ALA A 304 22.22 6.16 -24.40
N GLY A 305 21.06 6.70 -24.01
CA GLY A 305 20.37 7.74 -24.78
C GLY A 305 19.08 8.20 -24.11
N ARG A 306 18.42 9.17 -24.74
CA ARG A 306 17.10 9.62 -24.30
C ARG A 306 16.03 8.71 -24.91
N TYR A 307 15.39 7.92 -24.06
CA TYR A 307 14.29 7.02 -24.41
C TYR A 307 13.08 7.28 -23.51
N ASP A 308 11.89 7.02 -24.03
CA ASP A 308 10.63 7.22 -23.30
C ASP A 308 10.31 6.02 -22.41
N MET A 309 10.77 4.83 -22.79
CA MET A 309 10.55 3.58 -22.09
C MET A 309 11.83 2.73 -22.06
N GLY A 310 12.02 2.01 -20.97
CA GLY A 310 13.20 1.19 -20.75
C GLY A 310 12.99 -0.31 -21.01
N ALA A 311 13.85 -1.13 -20.43
CA ALA A 311 13.80 -2.59 -20.57
C ALA A 311 12.78 -3.24 -19.62
N ILE A 312 12.47 -4.50 -19.91
CA ILE A 312 11.79 -5.45 -19.03
C ILE A 312 12.84 -6.04 -18.09
N CYS A 313 12.60 -6.03 -16.78
CA CYS A 313 13.59 -6.38 -15.78
C CYS A 313 13.98 -7.86 -15.82
N MET A 314 12.99 -8.75 -15.93
CA MET A 314 13.19 -10.20 -15.80
C MET A 314 13.43 -10.86 -17.16
N GLN A 315 14.46 -11.70 -17.22
CA GLN A 315 14.73 -12.54 -18.40
C GLN A 315 13.56 -13.49 -18.68
N GLY A 316 13.23 -13.67 -19.96
CA GLY A 316 12.12 -14.52 -20.40
C GLY A 316 10.73 -13.88 -20.24
N HIS A 317 10.59 -12.75 -19.55
CA HIS A 317 9.28 -12.09 -19.41
C HIS A 317 8.79 -11.51 -20.75
N ALA A 318 9.68 -11.00 -21.60
CA ALA A 318 9.34 -10.57 -22.96
C ALA A 318 8.74 -11.70 -23.82
N GLU A 319 9.24 -12.93 -23.67
CA GLU A 319 8.70 -14.12 -24.34
C GLU A 319 7.28 -14.46 -23.81
N ARG A 320 7.07 -14.38 -22.50
CA ARG A 320 5.73 -14.51 -21.88
C ARG A 320 4.76 -13.46 -22.42
N LEU A 321 5.18 -12.20 -22.50
CA LEU A 321 4.36 -11.12 -23.07
C LEU A 321 3.99 -11.42 -24.52
N GLN A 322 4.94 -11.86 -25.35
CA GLN A 322 4.66 -12.22 -26.73
C GLN A 322 3.69 -13.40 -26.85
N ASN A 323 3.75 -14.38 -25.94
CA ASN A 323 2.79 -15.48 -25.89
C ASN A 323 1.37 -15.01 -25.56
N LEU A 324 1.21 -14.03 -24.65
CA LEU A 324 -0.09 -13.42 -24.36
C LEU A 324 -0.65 -12.67 -25.57
N VAL A 325 0.22 -11.95 -26.31
CA VAL A 325 -0.17 -11.29 -27.55
C VAL A 325 -0.59 -12.30 -28.61
N ASN A 326 0.16 -13.38 -28.80
CA ASN A 326 -0.16 -14.42 -29.78
C ASN A 326 -1.51 -15.09 -29.46
N ASP A 327 -1.78 -15.45 -28.19
CA ASP A 327 -3.08 -16.00 -27.77
C ASP A 327 -4.25 -15.06 -28.11
N ALA A 328 -4.06 -13.74 -27.93
CA ALA A 328 -5.08 -12.75 -28.28
C ALA A 328 -5.30 -12.68 -29.80
N LEU A 329 -4.22 -12.65 -30.58
CA LEU A 329 -4.30 -12.62 -32.05
C LEU A 329 -4.97 -13.88 -32.63
N ASP A 330 -4.63 -15.06 -32.11
CA ASP A 330 -5.24 -16.33 -32.50
C ASP A 330 -6.75 -16.39 -32.23
N LYS A 331 -7.23 -15.57 -31.28
CA LYS A 331 -8.64 -15.41 -30.91
C LYS A 331 -9.32 -14.21 -31.58
N GLY A 332 -8.66 -13.55 -32.53
CA GLY A 332 -9.25 -12.49 -33.35
C GLY A 332 -8.97 -11.06 -32.87
N ALA A 333 -8.07 -10.87 -31.91
CA ALA A 333 -7.57 -9.53 -31.58
C ALA A 333 -6.69 -8.98 -32.72
N GLU A 334 -6.49 -7.66 -32.74
CA GLU A 334 -5.66 -6.99 -33.75
C GLU A 334 -4.68 -6.01 -33.09
N ILE A 335 -3.42 -6.01 -33.53
CA ILE A 335 -2.45 -4.97 -33.16
C ILE A 335 -2.63 -3.77 -34.07
N VAL A 336 -3.04 -2.63 -33.50
CA VAL A 336 -3.28 -1.37 -34.24
C VAL A 336 -2.16 -0.35 -34.09
N GLY A 337 -1.25 -0.56 -33.13
CA GLY A 337 -0.12 0.33 -32.89
C GLY A 337 0.99 -0.34 -32.09
N ARG A 338 2.24 -0.06 -32.48
CA ARG A 338 3.42 -0.37 -31.70
C ARG A 338 4.36 0.83 -31.61
N GLY A 339 5.03 0.96 -30.48
CA GLY A 339 6.19 1.85 -30.34
C GLY A 339 7.39 1.32 -31.13
N SER A 340 8.45 2.13 -31.20
CA SER A 340 9.68 1.77 -31.91
C SER A 340 10.82 1.45 -30.94
N PHE A 341 11.81 0.71 -31.44
CA PHE A 341 13.09 0.57 -30.75
C PHE A 341 14.04 1.66 -31.23
N GLY A 342 14.76 2.26 -30.29
CA GLY A 342 15.89 3.13 -30.56
C GLY A 342 17.16 2.35 -30.90
N ASN A 343 18.32 2.98 -30.68
CA ASN A 343 19.59 2.28 -30.80
C ASN A 343 19.82 1.42 -29.54
N LEU A 344 19.58 0.12 -29.68
CA LEU A 344 19.74 -0.84 -28.58
C LEU A 344 21.20 -1.29 -28.39
N GLY A 345 22.11 -0.96 -29.31
CA GLY A 345 23.49 -1.47 -29.35
C GLY A 345 23.62 -2.80 -30.11
N GLU A 346 24.84 -3.16 -30.51
CA GLU A 346 25.13 -4.43 -31.21
C GLU A 346 24.89 -5.67 -30.32
N ASP A 347 24.96 -5.48 -29.00
CA ASP A 347 24.77 -6.51 -27.98
C ASP A 347 23.38 -6.44 -27.31
N ALA A 348 22.39 -5.86 -28.01
CA ALA A 348 21.05 -5.72 -27.51
C ALA A 348 20.46 -7.07 -27.09
N VAL A 349 19.88 -7.11 -25.89
CA VAL A 349 19.33 -8.32 -25.28
C VAL A 349 17.82 -8.42 -25.47
N ASP A 350 17.28 -9.64 -25.39
CA ASP A 350 15.84 -9.96 -25.56
C ASP A 350 14.96 -9.48 -24.38
N GLN A 351 15.31 -8.34 -23.77
CA GLN A 351 14.62 -7.73 -22.63
C GLN A 351 13.89 -6.44 -23.02
N PHE A 352 13.85 -6.06 -24.30
CA PHE A 352 13.03 -4.95 -24.76
C PHE A 352 11.73 -5.47 -25.40
N PHE A 353 10.62 -4.83 -25.07
CA PHE A 353 9.31 -5.15 -25.63
C PHE A 353 8.65 -3.86 -26.14
N PRO A 354 8.11 -3.81 -27.36
CA PRO A 354 7.53 -2.58 -27.88
C PRO A 354 6.17 -2.34 -27.21
N PRO A 355 5.86 -1.11 -26.77
CA PRO A 355 4.51 -0.73 -26.37
C PRO A 355 3.51 -1.20 -27.42
N THR A 356 2.50 -1.97 -27.05
CA THR A 356 1.62 -2.63 -28.02
C THR A 356 0.16 -2.32 -27.70
N VAL A 357 -0.56 -1.74 -28.66
CA VAL A 357 -2.01 -1.48 -28.55
C VAL A 357 -2.77 -2.58 -29.29
N ILE A 358 -3.67 -3.24 -28.58
CA ILE A 358 -4.48 -4.35 -29.10
C ILE A 358 -5.96 -3.98 -29.02
N VAL A 359 -6.69 -4.14 -30.13
CA VAL A 359 -8.14 -3.96 -30.20
C VAL A 359 -8.84 -5.29 -30.45
N ASN A 360 -10.17 -5.28 -30.36
CA ASN A 360 -11.01 -6.49 -30.38
C ASN A 360 -10.60 -7.47 -29.28
N ALA A 361 -10.08 -6.95 -28.16
CA ALA A 361 -9.78 -7.75 -26.99
C ALA A 361 -11.08 -8.13 -26.26
N ASP A 362 -11.15 -9.37 -25.78
CA ASP A 362 -12.26 -9.85 -24.96
C ASP A 362 -11.77 -10.81 -23.86
N HIS A 363 -12.69 -11.17 -22.98
CA HIS A 363 -12.39 -11.96 -21.78
C HIS A 363 -12.08 -13.44 -22.05
N SER A 364 -12.22 -13.94 -23.28
CA SER A 364 -11.75 -15.27 -23.67
C SER A 364 -10.22 -15.33 -23.88
N MET A 365 -9.58 -14.15 -24.02
CA MET A 365 -8.15 -14.02 -24.25
C MET A 365 -7.37 -14.02 -22.94
N LYS A 366 -6.25 -14.73 -22.89
CA LYS A 366 -5.39 -14.77 -21.68
C LYS A 366 -4.89 -13.38 -21.31
N LEU A 367 -4.63 -12.54 -22.30
CA LEU A 367 -4.22 -11.14 -22.11
C LEU A 367 -5.24 -10.32 -21.29
N MET A 368 -6.53 -10.68 -21.29
CA MET A 368 -7.56 -10.02 -20.48
C MET A 368 -7.77 -10.67 -19.10
N GLN A 369 -7.20 -11.85 -18.85
CA GLN A 369 -7.43 -12.63 -17.62
C GLN A 369 -6.19 -12.76 -16.73
N GLU A 370 -5.01 -12.86 -17.34
CA GLU A 370 -3.72 -13.05 -16.67
C GLU A 370 -2.97 -11.72 -16.60
N GLU A 371 -2.34 -11.44 -15.45
CA GLU A 371 -1.45 -10.28 -15.31
C GLU A 371 -0.31 -10.35 -16.33
N ALA A 372 -0.22 -9.32 -17.15
CA ALA A 372 0.80 -9.17 -18.17
C ALA A 372 2.07 -8.58 -17.55
N PHE A 373 1.92 -7.58 -16.68
CA PHE A 373 3.03 -6.87 -16.05
C PHE A 373 4.03 -6.34 -17.09
N GLY A 374 3.51 -5.70 -18.14
CA GLY A 374 4.26 -5.27 -19.30
C GLY A 374 3.48 -4.28 -20.16
N PRO A 375 4.12 -3.70 -21.20
CA PRO A 375 3.60 -2.52 -21.88
C PRO A 375 2.60 -2.89 -22.98
N ILE A 376 1.52 -3.59 -22.61
CA ILE A 376 0.45 -4.01 -23.53
C ILE A 376 -0.86 -3.34 -23.12
N MET A 377 -1.54 -2.72 -24.08
CA MET A 377 -2.79 -2.01 -23.89
C MET A 377 -3.93 -2.70 -24.66
N PRO A 378 -4.58 -3.72 -24.07
CA PRO A 378 -5.76 -4.34 -24.68
C PRO A 378 -7.01 -3.47 -24.45
N ILE A 379 -7.73 -3.15 -25.52
CA ILE A 379 -8.89 -2.26 -25.51
C ILE A 379 -10.16 -3.02 -25.92
N MET A 380 -11.11 -3.08 -24.99
CA MET A 380 -12.43 -3.69 -25.15
C MET A 380 -13.52 -2.59 -25.19
N LYS A 381 -14.54 -2.78 -26.04
CA LYS A 381 -15.71 -1.88 -26.12
C LYS A 381 -16.72 -2.21 -25.03
N PHE A 382 -17.45 -1.20 -24.57
CA PHE A 382 -18.70 -1.37 -23.83
C PHE A 382 -19.76 -0.35 -24.27
N SER A 383 -21.00 -0.55 -23.86
CA SER A 383 -22.19 0.20 -24.28
C SER A 383 -23.02 0.78 -23.14
N SER A 384 -22.85 0.31 -21.89
CA SER A 384 -23.50 0.91 -20.71
C SER A 384 -22.64 0.82 -19.46
N ASP A 385 -22.96 1.63 -18.46
CA ASP A 385 -22.25 1.64 -17.17
C ASP A 385 -22.34 0.28 -16.47
N GLU A 386 -23.50 -0.39 -16.54
CA GLU A 386 -23.70 -1.74 -16.01
C GLU A 386 -22.80 -2.77 -16.69
N GLU A 387 -22.64 -2.67 -18.01
CA GLU A 387 -21.72 -3.53 -18.76
C GLU A 387 -20.27 -3.28 -18.35
N ALA A 388 -19.86 -2.02 -18.22
CA ALA A 388 -18.51 -1.67 -17.76
C ALA A 388 -18.21 -2.23 -16.36
N ILE A 389 -19.16 -2.14 -15.42
CA ILE A 389 -19.03 -2.69 -14.07
C ILE A 389 -18.91 -4.22 -14.12
N MET A 390 -19.79 -4.88 -14.88
CA MET A 390 -19.76 -6.34 -15.05
C MET A 390 -18.42 -6.80 -15.61
N LEU A 391 -17.93 -6.15 -16.67
CA LEU A 391 -16.63 -6.46 -17.28
C LEU A 391 -15.46 -6.19 -16.32
N ALA A 392 -15.47 -5.07 -15.61
CA ALA A 392 -14.41 -4.76 -14.64
C ALA A 392 -14.34 -5.81 -13.52
N ASN A 393 -15.50 -6.29 -13.04
CA ASN A 393 -15.61 -7.27 -11.96
C ASN A 393 -15.33 -8.72 -12.40
N ASP A 394 -15.44 -9.02 -13.70
CA ASP A 394 -15.03 -10.31 -14.29
C ASP A 394 -13.51 -10.42 -14.34
N SER A 395 -12.91 -10.57 -13.15
CA SER A 395 -11.49 -10.79 -12.92
C SER A 395 -11.29 -11.47 -11.56
N ASN A 396 -10.29 -12.35 -11.52
CA ASN A 396 -9.80 -12.96 -10.29
C ASN A 396 -9.00 -11.97 -9.41
N TYR A 397 -8.61 -10.83 -9.98
CA TYR A 397 -7.88 -9.75 -9.31
C TYR A 397 -8.82 -8.64 -8.85
N GLY A 398 -8.33 -7.83 -7.92
CA GLY A 398 -9.08 -6.70 -7.35
C GLY A 398 -8.15 -5.76 -6.60
N LEU A 399 -7.03 -5.35 -7.21
CA LEU A 399 -6.13 -4.37 -6.61
C LEU A 399 -6.74 -2.98 -6.74
N GLY A 400 -6.88 -2.47 -7.95
CA GLY A 400 -7.50 -1.18 -8.19
C GLY A 400 -8.29 -1.02 -9.48
N CYS A 401 -8.87 0.17 -9.64
CA CYS A 401 -9.50 0.62 -10.87
C CYS A 401 -9.34 2.12 -11.08
N ALA A 402 -9.43 2.54 -12.34
CA ALA A 402 -9.51 3.95 -12.74
C ALA A 402 -10.76 4.17 -13.60
N VAL A 403 -11.58 5.16 -13.25
CA VAL A 403 -12.83 5.47 -13.97
C VAL A 403 -12.85 6.92 -14.43
N PHE A 404 -13.02 7.13 -15.73
CA PHE A 404 -13.03 8.43 -16.38
C PHE A 404 -14.41 8.76 -16.93
N SER A 405 -14.94 9.93 -16.54
CA SER A 405 -16.23 10.48 -16.97
C SER A 405 -16.20 12.00 -16.85
N GLY A 406 -16.83 12.70 -17.79
CA GLY A 406 -17.07 14.14 -17.71
C GLY A 406 -17.89 14.51 -16.46
N SER A 407 -18.81 13.63 -16.06
CA SER A 407 -19.46 13.67 -14.74
C SER A 407 -18.66 12.91 -13.67
N GLN A 408 -18.06 13.65 -12.74
CA GLN A 408 -17.36 13.05 -11.59
C GLN A 408 -18.30 12.23 -10.68
N HIS A 409 -19.59 12.58 -10.62
CA HIS A 409 -20.59 11.79 -9.89
C HIS A 409 -20.78 10.41 -10.52
N ARG A 410 -20.95 10.35 -11.85
CA ARG A 410 -21.07 9.08 -12.58
C ARG A 410 -19.85 8.18 -12.39
N ALA A 411 -18.64 8.73 -12.51
CA ALA A 411 -17.42 7.95 -12.28
C ALA A 411 -17.36 7.36 -10.86
N ARG A 412 -17.79 8.10 -9.83
CA ARG A 412 -17.88 7.57 -8.45
C ARG A 412 -18.91 6.46 -8.33
N GLU A 413 -20.08 6.59 -8.97
CA GLU A 413 -21.14 5.57 -8.94
C GLU A 413 -20.72 4.27 -9.65
N ILE A 414 -19.93 4.37 -10.72
CA ILE A 414 -19.34 3.21 -11.39
C ILE A 414 -18.29 2.58 -10.48
N ALA A 415 -17.31 3.37 -10.02
CA ALA A 415 -16.19 2.88 -9.23
C ALA A 415 -16.64 2.23 -7.90
N SER A 416 -17.69 2.74 -7.25
CA SER A 416 -18.21 2.19 -5.99
C SER A 416 -18.79 0.78 -6.11
N LYS A 417 -19.07 0.33 -7.35
CA LYS A 417 -19.60 -1.00 -7.67
C LYS A 417 -18.55 -1.96 -8.20
N ILE A 418 -17.29 -1.53 -8.30
CA ILE A 418 -16.16 -2.36 -8.74
C ILE A 418 -15.50 -3.01 -7.53
N ASP A 419 -15.36 -4.33 -7.55
CA ASP A 419 -14.76 -5.16 -6.51
C ASP A 419 -13.23 -5.04 -6.51
N CYS A 420 -12.73 -3.92 -5.99
CA CYS A 420 -11.31 -3.64 -5.89
C CYS A 420 -10.95 -2.95 -4.56
N GLY A 421 -9.66 -2.91 -4.26
CA GLY A 421 -9.15 -2.35 -3.03
C GLY A 421 -8.95 -0.83 -3.04
N VAL A 422 -8.64 -0.26 -4.21
CA VAL A 422 -8.45 1.19 -4.41
C VAL A 422 -9.08 1.66 -5.72
N ALA A 423 -9.70 2.83 -5.71
CA ALA A 423 -10.33 3.41 -6.90
C ALA A 423 -9.86 4.85 -7.12
N ALA A 424 -9.46 5.14 -8.37
CA ALA A 424 -9.11 6.47 -8.83
C ALA A 424 -10.23 7.02 -9.75
N ILE A 425 -10.63 8.26 -9.50
CA ILE A 425 -11.73 8.94 -10.23
C ILE A 425 -11.13 10.04 -11.07
N ASN A 426 -11.30 9.97 -12.40
CA ASN A 426 -10.69 10.87 -13.38
C ASN A 426 -9.16 11.00 -13.20
N ASP A 427 -8.52 9.92 -12.75
CA ASP A 427 -7.09 9.84 -12.47
C ASP A 427 -6.66 8.36 -12.45
N PHE A 428 -5.37 8.10 -12.33
CA PHE A 428 -4.80 6.76 -12.27
C PHE A 428 -3.73 6.67 -11.17
N ALA A 429 -3.79 5.62 -10.35
CA ALA A 429 -2.84 5.31 -9.28
C ALA A 429 -2.57 6.44 -8.25
N SER A 430 -3.28 7.56 -8.29
CA SER A 430 -3.06 8.69 -7.38
C SER A 430 -3.38 8.37 -5.92
N ASN A 431 -4.20 7.35 -5.65
CA ASN A 431 -4.39 6.78 -4.32
C ASN A 431 -3.07 6.35 -3.67
N TYR A 432 -2.08 5.94 -4.47
CA TYR A 432 -0.74 5.59 -3.98
C TYR A 432 0.04 6.81 -3.49
N MET A 433 -0.23 8.00 -4.04
CA MET A 433 0.37 9.26 -3.58
C MET A 433 -0.35 9.83 -2.36
N CYS A 434 -1.63 9.53 -2.20
CA CYS A 434 -2.42 9.89 -1.02
C CYS A 434 -2.09 8.95 0.16
N GLN A 435 -0.92 9.11 0.77
CA GLN A 435 -0.36 8.22 1.80
C GLN A 435 -1.18 8.09 3.10
N SER A 436 -2.22 8.91 3.29
CA SER A 436 -3.22 8.74 4.34
C SER A 436 -4.26 7.67 4.06
N LEU A 437 -4.45 7.29 2.79
CA LEU A 437 -5.39 6.25 2.37
C LEU A 437 -4.76 4.86 2.53
N PRO A 438 -5.57 3.84 2.87
CA PRO A 438 -5.14 2.46 2.79
C PRO A 438 -4.87 2.09 1.33
N PHE A 439 -3.79 1.35 1.10
CA PHE A 439 -3.51 0.72 -0.17
C PHE A 439 -3.46 -0.79 0.05
N GLY A 440 -4.22 -1.51 -0.78
CA GLY A 440 -4.14 -2.95 -0.88
C GLY A 440 -5.33 -3.60 -1.56
N GLY A 441 -5.16 -4.82 -2.07
CA GLY A 441 -6.15 -5.50 -2.90
C GLY A 441 -7.18 -6.35 -2.16
N VAL A 442 -8.02 -7.02 -2.96
CA VAL A 442 -8.92 -8.11 -2.58
C VAL A 442 -8.79 -9.27 -3.58
N LYS A 443 -9.49 -10.39 -3.35
CA LYS A 443 -9.41 -11.60 -4.20
C LYS A 443 -7.95 -12.09 -4.31
N HIS A 444 -7.46 -12.40 -5.52
CA HIS A 444 -6.08 -12.83 -5.74
C HIS A 444 -5.05 -11.68 -5.65
N SER A 445 -5.50 -10.42 -5.53
CA SER A 445 -4.61 -9.28 -5.29
C SER A 445 -4.17 -9.15 -3.83
N GLY A 446 -4.63 -10.06 -2.96
CA GLY A 446 -4.16 -10.20 -1.59
C GLY A 446 -5.12 -9.67 -0.53
N PHE A 447 -4.60 -9.41 0.67
CA PHE A 447 -5.38 -9.01 1.84
C PHE A 447 -4.52 -8.24 2.85
N GLY A 448 -5.19 -7.44 3.68
CA GLY A 448 -4.54 -6.45 4.54
C GLY A 448 -4.29 -5.14 3.79
N ARG A 449 -3.70 -4.15 4.47
CA ARG A 449 -3.35 -2.85 3.88
C ARG A 449 -2.00 -2.43 4.42
N PHE A 450 -1.12 -1.88 3.57
CA PHE A 450 0.22 -1.43 4.01
C PHE A 450 0.39 0.09 4.06
N ALA A 451 -0.46 0.84 3.35
CA ALA A 451 -0.47 2.30 3.40
C ALA A 451 -1.54 2.83 4.38
N GLY A 452 -1.55 4.15 4.58
CA GLY A 452 -2.53 4.80 5.44
C GLY A 452 -2.42 4.46 6.93
N ILE A 453 -3.48 4.81 7.63
CA ILE A 453 -3.65 4.56 9.07
C ILE A 453 -3.67 3.05 9.34
N GLU A 454 -4.31 2.31 8.44
CA GLU A 454 -4.48 0.86 8.46
C GLU A 454 -3.12 0.17 8.42
N GLY A 455 -2.26 0.52 7.46
CA GLY A 455 -0.93 -0.06 7.35
C GLY A 455 0.01 0.31 8.50
N LEU A 456 -0.08 1.55 8.98
CA LEU A 456 0.66 1.96 10.18
C LEU A 456 0.23 1.15 11.42
N ARG A 457 -1.07 0.90 11.57
CA ARG A 457 -1.63 0.10 12.69
C ARG A 457 -1.46 -1.39 12.51
N ALA A 458 -1.33 -1.88 11.28
CA ALA A 458 -0.98 -3.27 11.00
C ALA A 458 0.42 -3.62 11.57
N CYS A 459 1.27 -2.62 11.78
CA CYS A 459 2.55 -2.77 12.49
C CYS A 459 2.40 -2.77 14.02
N CYS A 460 1.19 -2.81 14.56
CA CYS A 460 0.92 -2.73 15.99
C CYS A 460 0.01 -3.87 16.49
N LEU A 461 0.29 -4.33 17.71
CA LEU A 461 -0.68 -5.03 18.53
C LEU A 461 -1.73 -4.02 19.00
N VAL A 462 -2.97 -4.19 18.53
CA VAL A 462 -4.13 -3.41 18.96
C VAL A 462 -4.65 -4.00 20.27
N LYS A 463 -4.66 -3.20 21.35
CA LYS A 463 -5.07 -3.63 22.69
C LYS A 463 -6.28 -2.83 23.17
N SER A 464 -7.39 -3.50 23.46
CA SER A 464 -8.51 -2.88 24.17
C SER A 464 -8.23 -2.80 25.66
N VAL A 465 -8.39 -1.62 26.24
CA VAL A 465 -8.23 -1.38 27.68
C VAL A 465 -9.49 -0.74 28.23
N VAL A 466 -10.01 -1.32 29.31
CA VAL A 466 -11.11 -0.78 30.10
C VAL A 466 -10.64 -0.57 31.53
N GLU A 467 -10.83 0.65 32.03
CA GLU A 467 -10.52 1.02 33.41
C GLU A 467 -11.74 1.66 34.08
N ASP A 468 -11.81 1.61 35.41
CA ASP A 468 -12.82 2.36 36.17
C ASP A 468 -12.50 3.86 36.07
N ARG A 469 -13.47 4.65 35.61
CA ARG A 469 -13.32 6.10 35.36
C ARG A 469 -12.99 6.88 36.64
N TRP A 470 -13.53 6.43 37.77
CA TRP A 470 -13.44 7.11 39.06
C TRP A 470 -12.85 6.19 40.13
N TRP A 471 -11.83 5.40 39.77
CA TRP A 471 -11.08 4.61 40.74
C TRP A 471 -10.45 5.51 41.82
N PRO A 472 -10.47 5.12 43.12
CA PRO A 472 -11.05 3.90 43.70
C PRO A 472 -12.53 4.03 44.14
N TYR A 473 -13.16 5.18 43.93
CA TYR A 473 -14.47 5.55 44.48
C TYR A 473 -15.63 4.78 43.84
N ILE A 474 -15.65 4.67 42.51
CA ILE A 474 -16.67 3.93 41.77
C ILE A 474 -15.97 2.78 41.04
N LYS A 475 -16.17 1.57 41.55
CA LYS A 475 -15.63 0.33 41.00
C LYS A 475 -16.73 -0.67 40.71
N THR A 476 -16.46 -1.56 39.77
CA THR A 476 -17.40 -2.64 39.47
C THR A 476 -17.54 -3.55 40.68
N LYS A 477 -18.76 -3.63 41.22
CA LYS A 477 -19.13 -4.60 42.24
C LYS A 477 -20.24 -5.44 41.66
N ILE A 478 -20.05 -6.75 41.62
CA ILE A 478 -21.10 -7.69 41.24
C ILE A 478 -22.18 -7.60 42.34
N PRO A 479 -23.44 -7.29 42.02
CA PRO A 479 -24.52 -7.28 43.01
C PRO A 479 -24.74 -8.66 43.64
N LYS A 480 -25.05 -8.72 44.94
CA LYS A 480 -25.25 -9.98 45.69
C LYS A 480 -26.14 -11.02 45.01
N PRO A 481 -27.28 -10.68 44.35
CA PRO A 481 -28.14 -11.70 43.75
C PRO A 481 -27.44 -12.54 42.68
N ILE A 482 -26.47 -11.95 41.98
CA ILE A 482 -25.73 -12.59 40.89
C ILE A 482 -24.27 -12.86 41.25
N GLN A 483 -23.86 -12.67 42.51
CA GLN A 483 -22.58 -13.18 42.99
C GLN A 483 -22.66 -14.70 43.12
N TYR A 484 -21.55 -15.42 42.92
CA TYR A 484 -21.51 -16.86 43.18
C TYR A 484 -21.27 -17.13 44.68
N PRO A 485 -22.01 -18.07 45.30
CA PRO A 485 -23.14 -18.82 44.74
C PRO A 485 -24.37 -17.91 44.52
N VAL A 486 -25.05 -18.10 43.38
CA VAL A 486 -26.18 -17.24 42.99
C VAL A 486 -27.39 -17.45 43.90
N ALA A 487 -28.15 -16.38 44.11
CA ALA A 487 -29.39 -16.45 44.89
C ALA A 487 -30.55 -17.07 44.07
N GLU A 488 -31.60 -17.51 44.77
CA GLU A 488 -32.79 -18.09 44.11
C GLU A 488 -33.48 -17.09 43.15
N ASN A 489 -33.49 -15.79 43.50
CA ASN A 489 -34.05 -14.72 42.68
C ASN A 489 -33.05 -14.06 41.71
N CYS A 490 -31.92 -14.72 41.41
CA CYS A 490 -30.87 -14.14 40.56
C CYS A 490 -31.36 -13.81 39.14
N PHE A 491 -32.25 -14.63 38.59
CA PHE A 491 -32.79 -14.44 37.25
C PHE A 491 -33.78 -13.26 37.18
N GLU A 492 -34.70 -13.15 38.15
CA GLU A 492 -35.64 -12.01 38.26
C GLU A 492 -34.89 -10.68 38.43
N PHE A 493 -33.82 -10.68 39.24
CA PHE A 493 -32.93 -9.53 39.36
C PHE A 493 -32.30 -9.16 38.01
N GLN A 494 -31.79 -10.16 37.28
CA GLN A 494 -31.13 -9.94 36.00
C GLN A 494 -32.12 -9.46 34.93
N GLU A 495 -33.34 -9.99 34.89
CA GLU A 495 -34.42 -9.54 34.00
C GLU A 495 -34.78 -8.08 34.27
N SER A 496 -35.00 -7.71 35.54
CA SER A 496 -35.28 -6.34 35.94
C SER A 496 -34.11 -5.39 35.61
N LEU A 497 -32.86 -5.84 35.75
CA LEU A 497 -31.68 -5.06 35.39
C LEU A 497 -31.59 -4.84 33.87
N VAL A 498 -31.89 -5.86 33.06
CA VAL A 498 -31.94 -5.74 31.59
C VAL A 498 -33.03 -4.75 31.17
N GLU A 499 -34.24 -4.87 31.73
CA GLU A 499 -35.34 -3.96 31.42
C GLU A 499 -35.01 -2.51 31.82
N THR A 500 -34.34 -2.31 32.96
CA THR A 500 -33.85 -1.00 33.40
C THR A 500 -32.89 -0.35 32.38
N LEU A 501 -31.96 -1.14 31.83
CA LEU A 501 -30.91 -0.63 30.94
C LEU A 501 -31.37 -0.49 29.49
N TYR A 502 -32.20 -1.41 29.03
CA TYR A 502 -32.50 -1.63 27.61
C TYR A 502 -33.98 -1.50 27.24
N GLY A 503 -34.91 -1.43 28.20
CA GLY A 503 -36.34 -1.27 27.92
C GLY A 503 -36.62 -0.09 26.98
N LEU A 504 -37.56 -0.20 26.05
CA LEU A 504 -37.76 0.85 25.03
C LEU A 504 -38.49 2.08 25.61
N ASN A 505 -39.30 1.87 26.65
CA ASN A 505 -40.11 2.87 27.31
C ASN A 505 -39.46 3.35 28.62
N ILE A 506 -39.50 4.66 28.89
CA ILE A 506 -38.96 5.23 30.12
C ILE A 506 -39.70 4.76 31.37
N TRP A 507 -41.02 4.55 31.29
CA TRP A 507 -41.83 4.11 32.42
C TRP A 507 -41.53 2.68 32.83
N ASP A 508 -41.34 1.80 31.84
CA ASP A 508 -40.97 0.41 32.08
C ASP A 508 -39.55 0.32 32.65
N ARG A 509 -38.60 1.14 32.16
CA ARG A 509 -37.27 1.27 32.78
C ARG A 509 -37.33 1.71 34.24
N LEU A 510 -38.17 2.70 34.56
CA LEU A 510 -38.31 3.20 35.94
C LEU A 510 -38.95 2.14 36.84
N ARG A 511 -39.97 1.43 36.36
CA ARG A 511 -40.61 0.33 37.11
C ARG A 511 -39.61 -0.81 37.37
N ALA A 512 -38.85 -1.20 36.34
CA ALA A 512 -37.81 -2.21 36.46
C ALA A 512 -36.69 -1.79 37.42
N LEU A 513 -36.30 -0.50 37.42
CA LEU A 513 -35.32 0.02 38.36
C LEU A 513 -35.81 -0.08 39.81
N VAL A 514 -37.10 0.16 40.06
CA VAL A 514 -37.71 -0.03 41.38
C VAL A 514 -37.62 -1.50 41.81
N ASN A 515 -37.89 -2.44 40.89
CA ASN A 515 -37.75 -3.88 41.17
C ASN A 515 -36.30 -4.27 41.49
N VAL A 516 -35.32 -3.77 40.73
CA VAL A 516 -33.88 -3.96 41.01
C VAL A 516 -33.53 -3.49 42.42
N LEU A 517 -33.98 -2.29 42.82
CA LEU A 517 -33.70 -1.72 44.13
C LEU A 517 -34.38 -2.51 45.26
N LYS A 518 -35.61 -3.00 45.03
CA LYS A 518 -36.35 -3.84 45.98
C LYS A 518 -35.61 -5.14 46.26
N ILE A 519 -35.20 -5.86 45.21
CA ILE A 519 -34.46 -7.13 45.32
C ILE A 519 -33.12 -6.94 46.06
N LEU A 520 -32.41 -5.84 45.78
CA LEU A 520 -31.15 -5.52 46.49
C LEU A 520 -31.38 -5.19 47.98
N SER A 521 -32.52 -4.61 48.33
CA SER A 521 -32.87 -4.29 49.73
C SER A 521 -33.18 -5.57 50.52
N GLU A 522 -34.00 -6.47 49.98
CA GLU A 522 -34.44 -7.72 50.62
C GLU A 522 -33.29 -8.70 50.90
N GLN A 523 -32.27 -8.72 50.04
CA GLN A 523 -31.06 -9.51 50.28
C GLN A 523 -30.08 -8.88 51.27
N ASN A 524 -30.13 -7.56 51.46
CA ASN A 524 -29.29 -6.89 52.47
C ASN A 524 -29.89 -6.98 53.88
N SER A 525 -31.20 -7.26 54.00
CA SER A 525 -31.90 -7.44 55.28
C SER A 525 -31.93 -8.87 55.80
N SER A 526 -31.48 -9.86 55.03
CA SER A 526 -31.33 -11.25 55.50
C SER A 526 -30.07 -11.41 56.37
N PRO A 527 -30.19 -11.67 57.70
CA PRO A 527 -29.04 -11.89 58.56
C PRO A 527 -28.39 -13.24 58.24
N SER A 528 -27.07 -13.31 58.38
CA SER A 528 -26.30 -14.56 58.45
C SER A 528 -26.79 -15.42 59.63
N GLY A 529 -27.78 -16.28 59.41
CA GLY A 529 -28.45 -16.96 60.51
C GLY A 529 -29.34 -18.12 60.09
N ALA A 530 -28.77 -19.13 59.43
CA ALA A 530 -29.33 -20.48 59.46
C ALA A 530 -28.17 -21.48 59.47
N ARG A 531 -27.82 -21.94 60.68
CA ARG A 531 -27.08 -23.18 60.88
C ARG A 531 -27.80 -24.28 60.10
N ARG A 532 -27.12 -24.90 59.14
CA ARG A 532 -27.47 -26.26 58.70
C ARG A 532 -27.37 -27.18 59.91
N ASN A 533 -28.50 -27.53 60.48
CA ASN A 533 -28.69 -28.74 61.29
C ASN A 533 -29.75 -29.57 60.58
N GLN A 534 -29.29 -30.44 59.68
CA GLN A 534 -29.66 -31.85 59.50
C GLN A 534 -29.02 -32.37 58.21
#